data_AF-A0A950LRI9-F1
#
_entry.id   AF-A0A950LRI9-F1
#
_cell.length_a   1.000
_cell.length_b   1.000
_cell.length_c   1.000
_cell.angle_alpha   90.00
_cell.angle_beta   90.00
_cell.angle_gamma   90.00
#
_symmetry.space_group_name_H-M   'P 1'
#
loop_
_entity.id
_entity.type
_entity.pdbx_description
1 polymer ?
#
loop_
_entity_poly.entity_id
_entity_poly.type
_entity_poly.pdbx_seq_one_letter_code
_entity_poly.pdbx_strand_id
1 'polypeptide(L)'
;MVSFAQNACARAMPGPSPRVFELGALFGRIERLEARRLRHSPAQAAAAPHRLDQELLAEGVAFEAAWAREIAALIAVKRQTTSETRRAASETRAETERLAARIEAAHCRTLDGLKVKARAQLWRRNGEPAGGTLRPRIVPPGKSAALAAELACVEG
;
A
#
# COMPACT_ATOMS: atom_id res chain seq x y z
N MET A 1 14.17 -10.34 74.60
CA MET A 1 13.01 -9.48 74.35
C MET A 1 13.05 -8.98 72.91
N VAL A 2 12.07 -9.41 72.09
CA VAL A 2 11.46 -8.71 70.93
C VAL A 2 12.43 -8.26 69.82
N SER A 3 12.72 -9.02 68.74
CA SER A 3 11.87 -9.42 67.61
C SER A 3 10.90 -8.34 67.13
N PHE A 4 11.20 -7.64 66.04
CA PHE A 4 10.18 -7.26 65.05
C PHE A 4 10.82 -7.02 63.69
N ALA A 5 10.65 -8.04 62.83
CA ALA A 5 10.71 -7.89 61.39
C ALA A 5 9.62 -6.91 60.94
N GLN A 6 9.98 -5.98 60.06
CA GLN A 6 9.00 -5.35 59.19
C GLN A 6 9.42 -5.58 57.74
N ASN A 7 8.80 -6.60 57.19
CA ASN A 7 8.72 -6.94 55.77
C ASN A 7 8.32 -5.69 54.97
N ALA A 8 9.26 -5.18 54.18
CA ALA A 8 8.92 -4.34 53.04
C ALA A 8 8.18 -5.23 52.02
N CYS A 9 6.86 -5.17 52.09
CA CYS A 9 5.95 -5.76 51.12
C CYS A 9 6.09 -4.97 49.81
N ALA A 10 7.12 -5.29 49.02
CA ALA A 10 7.27 -4.82 47.65
C ALA A 10 6.18 -5.50 46.82
N ARG A 11 5.02 -4.87 46.78
CA ARG A 11 3.89 -5.25 45.94
C ARG A 11 4.33 -5.02 44.49
N ALA A 12 4.84 -6.06 43.85
CA ALA A 12 5.13 -6.06 42.43
C ALA A 12 3.85 -5.67 41.68
N MET A 13 3.80 -4.43 41.19
CA MET A 13 2.73 -3.99 40.31
C MET A 13 2.82 -4.85 39.04
N PRO A 14 1.75 -5.57 38.65
CA PRO A 14 1.76 -6.30 37.40
C PRO A 14 1.96 -5.29 36.27
N GLY A 15 3.12 -5.36 35.62
CA GLY A 15 3.39 -4.58 34.42
C GLY A 15 2.32 -4.87 33.36
N PRO A 16 1.99 -3.89 32.49
CA PRO A 16 1.00 -4.09 31.45
C PRO A 16 1.42 -5.29 30.61
N SER A 17 0.65 -6.37 30.71
CA SER A 17 0.87 -7.58 29.93
C SER A 17 0.93 -7.16 28.45
N PRO A 18 1.94 -7.62 27.68
CA PRO A 18 2.00 -7.30 26.27
C PRO A 18 0.68 -7.74 25.66
N ARG A 19 -0.05 -6.80 25.05
CA ARG A 19 -1.28 -7.12 24.32
C ARG A 19 -0.87 -8.01 23.17
N VAL A 20 -0.91 -9.32 23.39
CA VAL A 20 -0.69 -10.31 22.35
C VAL A 20 -1.78 -10.04 21.32
N PHE A 21 -1.38 -9.45 20.20
CA PHE A 21 -2.28 -9.23 19.09
C PHE A 21 -2.56 -10.61 18.51
N GLU A 22 -3.63 -11.24 18.96
CA GLU A 22 -4.00 -12.58 18.49
C GLU A 22 -4.48 -12.47 17.04
N LEU A 23 -3.55 -12.60 16.10
CA LEU A 23 -3.84 -12.60 14.67
C LEU A 23 -4.96 -13.60 14.33
N GLY A 24 -5.01 -14.76 15.00
CA GLY A 24 -6.08 -15.74 14.83
C GLY A 24 -7.47 -15.20 15.17
N ALA A 25 -7.61 -14.43 16.25
CA ALA A 25 -8.87 -13.82 16.65
C ALA A 25 -9.31 -12.69 15.68
N LEU A 26 -8.36 -12.03 15.03
CA LEU A 26 -8.63 -11.05 13.98
C LEU A 26 -9.11 -11.74 12.70
N PHE A 27 -8.39 -12.75 12.21
CA PHE A 27 -8.78 -13.49 11.00
C PHE A 27 -10.16 -14.14 11.15
N GLY A 28 -10.44 -14.77 12.29
CA GLY A 28 -11.77 -15.33 12.55
C GLY A 28 -12.89 -14.28 12.61
N ARG A 29 -12.58 -13.02 12.99
CA ARG A 29 -13.56 -11.92 12.91
C ARG A 29 -13.79 -11.46 11.47
N ILE A 30 -12.73 -11.37 10.66
CA ILE A 30 -12.81 -11.01 9.24
C ILE A 30 -13.64 -12.05 8.49
N GLU A 31 -13.34 -13.34 8.63
CA GLU A 31 -14.09 -14.43 7.99
C GLU A 31 -15.58 -14.43 8.37
N ARG A 32 -15.91 -14.23 9.65
CA ARG A 32 -17.32 -14.12 10.09
C ARG A 32 -18.03 -12.90 9.50
N LEU A 33 -17.30 -11.83 9.21
CA LEU A 33 -17.83 -10.61 8.62
C LEU A 33 -18.05 -10.80 7.11
N GLU A 34 -17.12 -11.46 6.42
CA GLU A 34 -17.26 -11.87 5.02
C GLU A 34 -18.42 -12.86 4.82
N ALA A 35 -18.53 -13.88 5.69
CA ALA A 35 -19.64 -14.82 5.66
C ALA A 35 -21.00 -14.15 5.94
N ARG A 36 -21.04 -13.09 6.76
CA ARG A 36 -22.25 -12.28 6.95
C ARG A 36 -22.58 -11.45 5.72
N ARG A 37 -21.58 -10.82 5.08
CA ARG A 37 -21.76 -10.09 3.82
C ARG A 37 -22.27 -11.01 2.70
N LEU A 38 -21.74 -12.22 2.58
CA LEU A 38 -22.22 -13.20 1.59
C LEU A 38 -23.68 -13.61 1.84
N ARG A 39 -24.07 -13.79 3.11
CA ARG A 39 -25.46 -14.13 3.49
C ARG A 39 -26.45 -12.98 3.35
N HIS A 40 -25.99 -11.74 3.54
CA HIS A 40 -26.84 -10.54 3.57
C HIS A 40 -26.69 -9.68 2.33
N SER A 41 -25.87 -10.07 1.35
CA SER A 41 -25.96 -9.48 0.03
C SER A 41 -27.31 -9.92 -0.51
N PRO A 42 -28.34 -9.05 -0.59
CA PRO A 42 -29.43 -9.35 -1.48
C PRO A 42 -28.77 -9.68 -2.81
N ALA A 43 -29.28 -10.68 -3.52
CA ALA A 43 -29.02 -10.78 -4.93
C ALA A 43 -29.49 -9.45 -5.53
N GLN A 44 -28.62 -8.44 -5.52
CA GLN A 44 -28.71 -7.30 -6.40
C GLN A 44 -28.80 -7.98 -7.75
N ALA A 45 -30.02 -7.97 -8.30
CA ALA A 45 -30.30 -8.46 -9.63
C ALA A 45 -29.10 -8.08 -10.46
N ALA A 46 -28.35 -9.09 -10.93
CA ALA A 46 -27.14 -8.89 -11.69
C ALA A 46 -27.55 -8.20 -12.98
N ALA A 47 -27.75 -6.89 -12.92
CA ALA A 47 -27.83 -6.03 -14.07
C ALA A 47 -26.53 -6.33 -14.79
N ALA A 48 -26.65 -6.94 -15.97
CA ALA A 48 -25.50 -7.31 -16.77
C ALA A 48 -24.53 -6.13 -16.75
N PRO A 49 -23.25 -6.33 -16.37
CA PRO A 49 -22.32 -5.23 -16.18
C PRO A 49 -22.39 -4.36 -17.42
N HIS A 50 -22.68 -3.06 -17.21
CA HIS A 50 -22.78 -2.12 -18.30
C HIS A 50 -21.53 -2.30 -19.16
N ARG A 51 -21.68 -2.32 -20.49
CA ARG A 51 -20.58 -2.61 -21.43
C ARG A 51 -19.26 -1.90 -21.08
N LEU A 52 -19.34 -0.66 -20.59
CA LEU A 52 -18.22 0.12 -20.08
C LEU A 52 -17.47 -0.53 -18.91
N ASP A 53 -18.18 -1.11 -17.94
CA ASP A 53 -17.57 -1.85 -16.84
C ASP A 53 -16.86 -3.13 -17.35
N GLN A 54 -17.43 -3.83 -18.34
CA GLN A 54 -16.77 -5.02 -18.92
C GLN A 54 -15.48 -4.65 -19.65
N GLU A 55 -15.51 -3.58 -20.45
CA GLU A 55 -14.33 -3.03 -21.12
C GLU A 55 -13.26 -2.63 -20.09
N LEU A 56 -13.66 -1.98 -18.98
CA LEU A 56 -12.75 -1.62 -17.90
C LEU A 56 -12.13 -2.84 -17.20
N LEU A 57 -12.90 -3.90 -16.97
CA LEU A 57 -12.38 -5.13 -16.39
C LEU A 57 -11.35 -5.80 -17.31
N ALA A 58 -11.61 -5.82 -18.62
CA ALA A 58 -10.66 -6.31 -19.60
C ALA A 58 -9.38 -5.46 -19.64
N GLU A 59 -9.51 -4.12 -19.57
CA GLU A 59 -8.35 -3.23 -19.42
C GLU A 59 -7.59 -3.50 -18.13
N GLY A 60 -8.28 -3.80 -17.03
CA GLY A 60 -7.68 -4.20 -15.77
C GLY A 60 -6.81 -5.45 -15.88
N VAL A 61 -7.28 -6.48 -16.60
CA VAL A 61 -6.48 -7.69 -16.86
C VAL A 61 -5.24 -7.36 -17.70
N ALA A 62 -5.39 -6.54 -18.74
CA ALA A 62 -4.26 -6.11 -19.57
C ALA A 62 -3.23 -5.31 -18.76
N PHE A 63 -3.71 -4.43 -17.86
CA PHE A 63 -2.87 -3.64 -16.96
C PHE A 63 -2.06 -4.53 -16.01
N GLU A 64 -2.67 -5.52 -15.36
CA GLU A 64 -1.94 -6.44 -14.48
C GLU A 64 -0.87 -7.24 -15.23
N ALA A 65 -1.17 -7.68 -16.46
CA ALA A 65 -0.21 -8.36 -17.31
C ALA A 65 0.97 -7.46 -17.70
N ALA A 66 0.70 -6.19 -18.04
CA ALA A 66 1.74 -5.20 -18.33
C ALA A 66 2.59 -4.89 -17.09
N TRP A 67 1.96 -4.73 -15.93
CA TRP A 67 2.66 -4.49 -14.67
C TRP A 67 3.55 -5.67 -14.27
N ALA A 68 3.11 -6.92 -14.47
CA ALA A 68 3.95 -8.10 -14.25
C ALA A 68 5.21 -8.09 -15.14
N ARG A 69 5.08 -7.69 -16.41
CA ARG A 69 6.23 -7.52 -17.32
C ARG A 69 7.16 -6.41 -16.87
N GLU A 70 6.61 -5.28 -16.41
CA GLU A 70 7.39 -4.18 -15.86
C GLU A 70 8.22 -4.63 -14.64
N ILE A 71 7.61 -5.36 -13.70
CA ILE A 71 8.32 -5.92 -12.53
C ILE A 71 9.46 -6.85 -13.00
N ALA A 72 9.21 -7.73 -13.97
CA ALA A 72 10.24 -8.62 -14.51
C ALA A 72 11.40 -7.84 -15.14
N ALA A 73 11.11 -6.78 -15.91
CA ALA A 73 12.13 -5.93 -16.51
C ALA A 73 12.95 -5.17 -15.45
N LEU A 74 12.30 -4.68 -14.39
CA LEU A 74 12.98 -4.03 -13.26
C LEU A 74 13.89 -5.00 -12.50
N ILE A 75 13.46 -6.25 -12.30
CA ILE A 75 14.31 -7.31 -11.73
C ILE A 75 15.52 -7.57 -12.63
N ALA A 76 15.33 -7.61 -13.96
CA ALA A 76 16.43 -7.78 -14.91
C ALA A 76 17.44 -6.62 -14.82
N VAL A 77 16.98 -5.37 -14.74
CA VAL A 77 17.86 -4.19 -14.53
C VAL A 77 18.64 -4.31 -13.22
N LYS A 78 17.99 -4.72 -12.12
CA LYS A 78 18.64 -4.91 -10.82
C LYS A 78 19.69 -6.02 -10.84
N ARG A 79 19.48 -7.09 -11.62
CA ARG A 79 20.45 -8.19 -11.78
C ARG A 79 21.61 -7.81 -12.68
N GLN A 80 21.32 -7.16 -13.81
CA GLN A 80 22.30 -6.75 -14.78
C GLN A 80 21.86 -5.45 -15.45
N THR A 81 22.56 -4.38 -15.12
CA THR A 81 22.27 -3.07 -15.67
C THR A 81 22.99 -2.88 -17.00
N THR A 82 22.27 -3.10 -18.10
CA THR A 82 22.74 -2.82 -19.47
C THR A 82 21.85 -1.76 -20.11
N SER A 83 22.28 -1.20 -21.25
CA SER A 83 21.43 -0.30 -22.04
C SER A 83 20.15 -1.01 -22.51
N GLU A 84 20.25 -2.29 -22.85
CA GLU A 84 19.14 -3.13 -23.29
C GLU A 84 18.11 -3.36 -22.17
N THR A 85 18.56 -3.76 -20.97
CA THR A 85 17.62 -3.99 -19.85
C THR A 85 16.95 -2.71 -19.39
N ARG A 86 17.67 -1.57 -19.42
CA ARG A 86 17.08 -0.25 -19.15
C ARG A 86 16.05 0.15 -20.20
N ARG A 87 16.33 -0.10 -21.48
CA ARG A 87 15.40 0.18 -22.58
C ARG A 87 14.13 -0.66 -22.44
N ALA A 88 14.28 -1.97 -22.21
CA ALA A 88 13.14 -2.87 -21.99
C ALA A 88 12.28 -2.43 -20.81
N ALA A 89 12.90 -2.07 -19.67
CA ALA A 89 12.18 -1.55 -18.51
C ALA A 89 11.41 -0.25 -18.84
N SER A 90 12.03 0.68 -19.56
CA SER A 90 11.38 1.92 -20.01
C SER A 90 10.19 1.66 -20.94
N GLU A 91 10.32 0.72 -21.88
CA GLU A 91 9.25 0.35 -22.81
C GLU A 91 8.07 -0.28 -22.07
N THR A 92 8.33 -1.23 -21.16
CA THR A 92 7.28 -1.86 -20.35
C THR A 92 6.59 -0.86 -19.42
N ARG A 93 7.32 0.08 -18.83
CA ARG A 93 6.74 1.12 -17.98
C ARG A 93 5.83 2.04 -18.79
N ALA A 94 6.27 2.46 -19.98
CA ALA A 94 5.45 3.29 -20.86
C ALA A 94 4.15 2.57 -21.28
N GLU A 95 4.19 1.25 -21.47
CA GLU A 95 2.99 0.45 -21.73
C GLU A 95 2.04 0.43 -20.51
N THR A 96 2.55 0.12 -19.32
CA THR A 96 1.76 0.11 -18.08
C THR A 96 1.14 1.49 -17.81
N GLU A 97 1.89 2.57 -18.06
CA GLU A 97 1.43 3.96 -17.88
C GLU A 97 0.27 4.30 -18.82
N ARG A 98 0.36 3.91 -20.09
CA ARG A 98 -0.73 4.12 -21.06
C ARG A 98 -2.01 3.40 -20.64
N LEU A 99 -1.90 2.17 -20.13
CA LEU A 99 -3.05 1.40 -19.65
C LEU A 99 -3.64 2.02 -18.38
N ALA A 100 -2.80 2.43 -17.43
CA ALA A 100 -3.23 3.11 -16.22
C ALA A 100 -4.00 4.40 -16.54
N ALA A 101 -3.51 5.21 -17.48
CA ALA A 101 -4.17 6.44 -17.91
C ALA A 101 -5.56 6.18 -18.52
N ARG A 102 -5.71 5.12 -19.33
CA ARG A 102 -7.00 4.71 -19.90
C ARG A 102 -8.00 4.27 -18.82
N ILE A 103 -7.57 3.39 -17.92
CA ILE A 103 -8.37 2.89 -16.79
C ILE A 103 -8.89 4.04 -15.94
N GLU A 104 -8.07 5.06 -15.71
CA GLU A 104 -8.45 6.19 -14.88
C GLU A 104 -9.44 7.14 -15.54
N ALA A 105 -9.32 7.33 -16.85
CA ALA A 105 -10.26 8.10 -17.65
C ALA A 105 -11.60 7.36 -17.85
N ALA A 106 -11.60 6.03 -17.79
CA ALA A 106 -12.80 5.22 -18.00
C ALA A 106 -13.89 5.48 -16.95
N HIS A 107 -15.16 5.53 -17.39
CA HIS A 107 -16.30 5.59 -16.49
C HIS A 107 -16.63 4.19 -15.95
N CYS A 108 -16.97 4.08 -14.67
CA CYS A 108 -17.40 2.84 -14.06
C CYS A 108 -18.50 3.09 -13.02
N ARG A 109 -19.38 2.11 -12.87
CA ARG A 109 -20.46 2.14 -11.85
C ARG A 109 -20.38 0.97 -10.91
N THR A 110 -19.70 -0.10 -11.31
CA THR A 110 -19.53 -1.30 -10.51
C THR A 110 -18.40 -1.14 -9.49
N LEU A 111 -18.53 -1.87 -8.38
CA LEU A 111 -17.47 -1.95 -7.38
C LEU A 111 -16.18 -2.55 -7.95
N ASP A 112 -16.29 -3.53 -8.85
CA ASP A 112 -15.12 -4.15 -9.46
C ASP A 112 -14.40 -3.19 -10.42
N GLY A 113 -15.13 -2.39 -11.19
CA GLY A 113 -14.53 -1.28 -11.95
C GLY A 113 -13.79 -0.29 -11.05
N LEU A 114 -14.37 0.09 -9.91
CA LEU A 114 -13.71 0.96 -8.93
C LEU A 114 -12.42 0.33 -8.36
N LYS A 115 -12.40 -0.99 -8.12
CA LYS A 115 -11.17 -1.70 -7.67
C LYS A 115 -10.06 -1.62 -8.71
N VAL A 116 -10.39 -1.81 -9.99
CA VAL A 116 -9.40 -1.68 -11.09
C VAL A 116 -8.82 -0.26 -11.12
N LYS A 117 -9.66 0.77 -11.03
CA LYS A 117 -9.20 2.17 -10.98
C LYS A 117 -8.31 2.46 -9.76
N ALA A 118 -8.70 1.98 -8.58
CA ALA A 118 -7.92 2.16 -7.36
C ALA A 118 -6.54 1.51 -7.49
N ARG A 119 -6.46 0.35 -8.15
CA ARG A 119 -5.19 -0.36 -8.37
C ARG A 119 -4.27 0.36 -9.35
N ALA A 120 -4.80 0.90 -10.45
CA ALA A 120 -4.03 1.75 -11.37
C ALA A 120 -3.49 3.02 -10.66
N GLN A 121 -4.31 3.66 -9.81
CA GLN A 121 -3.86 4.80 -9.01
C GLN A 121 -2.78 4.42 -8.00
N LEU A 122 -2.91 3.26 -7.34
CA LEU A 122 -1.91 2.77 -6.40
C LEU A 122 -0.58 2.51 -7.12
N TRP A 123 -0.62 1.89 -8.30
CA TRP A 123 0.57 1.72 -9.14
C TRP A 123 1.19 3.06 -9.53
N ARG A 124 0.44 4.09 -9.92
CA ARG A 124 1.07 5.40 -10.22
C ARG A 124 1.72 6.05 -9.00
N ARG A 125 1.13 5.87 -7.82
CA ARG A 125 1.66 6.45 -6.56
C ARG A 125 2.87 5.69 -6.03
N ASN A 126 2.88 4.37 -6.18
CA ASN A 126 3.85 3.47 -5.54
C ASN A 126 4.69 2.65 -6.53
N GLY A 127 4.49 2.84 -7.83
CA GLY A 127 5.16 2.14 -8.94
C GLY A 127 6.60 2.57 -9.14
N GLU A 128 7.17 3.37 -8.23
CA GLU A 128 8.59 3.25 -7.96
C GLU A 128 8.79 1.96 -7.15
N PRO A 129 9.23 0.83 -7.76
CA PRO A 129 9.68 -0.30 -6.97
C PRO A 129 10.72 0.23 -5.99
N ALA A 130 10.57 -0.10 -4.70
CA ALA A 130 11.51 0.27 -3.66
C ALA A 130 12.96 0.11 -4.16
N GLY A 131 13.61 1.25 -4.39
CA GLY A 131 14.92 1.36 -5.03
C GLY A 131 14.93 2.11 -6.36
N GLY A 132 14.72 3.43 -6.33
CA GLY A 132 15.43 4.30 -7.27
C GLY A 132 14.69 5.45 -7.92
N THR A 133 14.05 6.34 -7.16
CA THR A 133 14.46 7.76 -7.21
C THR A 133 14.21 8.42 -5.86
N LEU A 134 15.29 8.80 -5.18
CA LEU A 134 15.26 9.96 -4.30
C LEU A 134 14.81 11.16 -5.16
N ARG A 135 13.50 11.39 -5.30
CA ARG A 135 13.07 12.77 -5.37
C ARG A 135 13.22 13.29 -3.95
N PRO A 136 14.21 14.15 -3.64
CA PRO A 136 14.10 14.92 -2.43
C PRO A 136 12.72 15.56 -2.50
N ARG A 137 11.91 15.29 -1.49
CA ARG A 137 10.75 16.12 -1.18
C ARG A 137 11.28 17.55 -1.30
N ILE A 138 10.89 18.28 -2.33
CA ILE A 138 11.28 19.68 -2.49
C ILE A 138 10.66 20.35 -1.27
N VAL A 139 11.46 20.47 -0.21
CA VAL A 139 11.16 21.34 0.91
C VAL A 139 11.19 22.73 0.28
N PRO A 140 10.09 23.49 0.31
CA PRO A 140 10.11 24.85 -0.21
C PRO A 140 11.26 25.60 0.48
N PRO A 141 12.02 26.43 -0.24
CA PRO A 141 13.28 27.03 0.23
C PRO A 141 13.16 28.01 1.41
N GLY A 142 12.06 28.00 2.17
CA GLY A 142 11.85 28.78 3.39
C GLY A 142 11.78 27.96 4.69
N LYS A 143 11.80 26.62 4.66
CA LYS A 143 11.68 25.80 5.90
C LYS A 143 12.99 25.20 6.41
N SER A 144 14.05 25.17 5.60
CA SER A 144 15.36 24.64 6.01
C SER A 144 16.13 25.61 6.92
N ALA A 145 15.93 26.92 6.76
CA ALA A 145 16.58 27.93 7.61
C ALA A 145 16.02 27.95 9.04
N ALA A 146 14.71 27.71 9.20
CA ALA A 146 14.07 27.68 10.51
C ALA A 146 14.56 26.50 11.38
N LEU A 147 14.78 25.33 10.76
CA LEU A 147 15.26 24.14 11.47
C LEU A 147 16.77 24.18 11.78
N ALA A 148 17.57 24.86 10.95
CA ALA A 148 18.99 25.08 11.23
C ALA A 148 19.22 26.09 12.36
N ALA A 149 18.36 27.12 12.48
CA ALA A 149 18.42 28.07 13.59
C ALA A 149 17.98 27.44 14.93
N GLU A 150 17.00 26.54 14.92
CA GLU A 150 16.50 25.89 16.13
C GLU A 150 17.49 24.88 16.72
N LEU A 151 18.31 24.23 15.89
CA LEU A 151 19.38 23.32 16.34
C LEU A 151 20.64 24.05 16.85
N ALA A 152 20.88 25.30 16.43
CA ALA A 152 22.04 26.08 16.88
C ALA A 152 21.84 26.72 18.28
N CYS A 153 20.60 26.81 18.77
CA CYS A 153 20.30 27.39 20.09
C CYS A 153 20.24 26.37 21.24
N VAL A 154 20.40 25.07 20.97
CA VAL A 154 20.33 24.02 22.00
C VAL A 154 21.72 23.59 22.51
N GLU A 155 22.81 24.00 21.85
CA GLU A 155 24.19 23.68 22.26
C GLU A 155 25.01 24.91 22.70
N GLY A 156 24.35 25.95 23.24
CA GLY A 156 24.99 27.13 23.84
C GLY A 156 24.63 27.30 25.30
#